data_AF-A0A3E0X1X9-F1
#
_entry.id   AF-A0A3E0X1X9-F1
#
_cell.length_a   1.000
_cell.length_b   1.000
_cell.length_c   1.000
_cell.angle_alpha   90.00
_cell.angle_beta   90.00
_cell.angle_gamma   90.00
#
_symmetry.space_group_name_H-M   'P 1'
#
loop_
_entity.id
_entity.type
_entity.pdbx_description
1 polymer ?
#
loop_
_entity_poly.entity_id
_entity_poly.type
_entity_poly.pdbx_seq_one_letter_code
_entity_poly.pdbx_strand_id
1 'polypeptide(L)'
;MSVRLGTGIDLFVHPGEYEFADENFCLRTTLGSCVAITFWHKERRLGGMCHFMLPERARLDGSDLNPRYAGDALELMVRAAKQRRTAPRIM
;
A
#
# COMPACT_ATOMS: atom_id res chain seq x y z
N MET A 1 10.29 -14.01 -2.62
CA MET A 1 11.13 -14.25 -3.83
C MET A 1 11.22 -12.94 -4.59
N SER A 2 12.42 -12.39 -4.80
CA SER A 2 12.62 -11.16 -5.60
C SER A 2 13.12 -11.56 -6.99
N VAL A 3 12.44 -11.09 -8.04
CA VAL A 3 12.88 -11.20 -9.44
C VAL A 3 13.36 -9.79 -9.84
N ARG A 4 14.25 -9.64 -10.82
CA ARG A 4 14.63 -8.32 -11.33
C ARG A 4 13.95 -8.07 -12.68
N LEU A 5 12.86 -7.32 -12.69
CA LEU A 5 12.19 -6.85 -13.91
C LEU A 5 12.25 -5.31 -13.95
N GLY A 6 13.41 -4.78 -14.35
CA GLY A 6 13.78 -3.35 -14.29
C GLY A 6 14.95 -3.06 -13.34
N THR A 7 15.39 -1.80 -13.25
CA THR A 7 16.52 -1.36 -12.40
C THR A 7 16.20 -1.37 -10.88
N GLY A 8 14.99 -1.77 -10.47
CA GLY A 8 14.55 -1.80 -9.07
C GLY A 8 14.47 -3.21 -8.47
N ILE A 9 14.38 -3.29 -7.14
CA ILE A 9 14.17 -4.50 -6.35
C ILE A 9 12.68 -4.85 -6.38
N ASP A 10 12.32 -6.06 -6.83
CA ASP A 10 10.92 -6.49 -6.78
C ASP A 10 10.53 -6.85 -5.34
N LEU A 11 9.43 -6.24 -4.89
CA LEU A 11 8.79 -6.52 -3.62
C LEU A 11 7.35 -6.97 -3.89
N PHE A 12 7.04 -8.20 -3.48
CA PHE A 12 5.71 -8.78 -3.65
C PHE A 12 4.86 -8.52 -2.41
N VAL A 13 3.70 -7.87 -2.60
CA VAL A 13 2.75 -7.51 -1.53
C VAL A 13 1.68 -8.60 -1.44
N HIS A 14 1.69 -9.39 -0.37
CA HIS A 14 0.76 -10.49 -0.20
C HIS A 14 -0.65 -10.01 0.22
N PRO A 15 -1.70 -10.86 0.06
CA PRO A 15 -3.03 -10.53 0.55
C PRO A 15 -3.05 -10.20 2.05
N GLY A 16 -3.60 -9.05 2.38
CA GLY A 16 -3.60 -8.51 3.73
C GLY A 16 -2.32 -7.77 4.11
N GLU A 17 -1.51 -7.33 3.16
CA GLU A 17 -0.31 -6.52 3.40
C GLU A 17 -0.40 -5.16 2.72
N TYR A 18 0.47 -4.25 3.13
CA TYR A 18 0.70 -2.98 2.46
C TYR A 18 2.18 -2.62 2.53
N GLU A 19 2.64 -1.92 1.50
CA GLU A 19 4.03 -1.49 1.36
C GLU A 19 4.10 -0.09 0.78
N PHE A 20 5.14 0.63 1.17
CA PHE A 20 5.38 1.99 0.69
C PHE A 20 6.88 2.18 0.54
N ALA A 21 7.32 2.57 -0.65
CA ALA A 21 8.71 2.53 -1.07
C ALA A 21 9.05 3.69 -2.02
N ASP A 22 10.34 3.86 -2.29
CA ASP A 22 10.87 4.80 -3.28
C ASP A 22 11.10 4.13 -4.64
N GLU A 23 11.70 4.85 -5.57
CA GLU A 23 11.96 4.37 -6.94
C GLU A 23 12.91 3.17 -7.03
N ASN A 24 13.59 2.79 -5.95
CA ASN A 24 14.47 1.63 -5.94
C ASN A 24 13.67 0.32 -5.87
N PHE A 25 12.36 0.37 -5.62
CA PHE A 25 11.50 -0.79 -5.50
C PHE A 25 10.42 -0.84 -6.56
N CYS A 26 10.10 -2.04 -7.04
CA CYS A 26 8.93 -2.30 -7.85
C CYS A 26 7.95 -3.15 -7.03
N LEU A 27 6.85 -2.54 -6.59
CA LEU A 27 5.80 -3.23 -5.85
C LEU A 27 4.92 -4.03 -6.81
N ARG A 28 4.72 -5.31 -6.51
CA ARG A 28 3.90 -6.22 -7.32
C ARG A 28 2.97 -7.04 -6.44
N THR A 29 1.86 -7.47 -7.00
CA THR A 29 0.94 -8.40 -6.37
C THR A 29 0.17 -9.17 -7.45
N THR A 30 -0.46 -10.27 -7.07
CA THR A 30 -1.41 -10.99 -7.93
C THR A 30 -2.79 -10.81 -7.35
N LEU A 31 -3.74 -10.40 -8.19
CA LEU A 31 -5.13 -10.20 -7.80
C LEU A 31 -6.03 -11.32 -8.36
N GLY A 32 -6.88 -11.85 -7.48
CA GLY A 32 -8.06 -12.62 -7.85
C GLY A 32 -9.31 -11.77 -7.62
N SER A 33 -10.16 -12.15 -6.66
CA SER A 33 -11.29 -11.34 -6.20
C SER A 33 -10.89 -10.18 -5.26
N CYS A 34 -9.66 -10.20 -4.76
CA CYS A 34 -9.13 -9.15 -3.89
C CYS A 34 -8.83 -7.87 -4.70
N VAL A 35 -8.61 -6.77 -3.99
CA VAL A 35 -8.34 -5.46 -4.60
C VAL A 35 -7.03 -4.91 -4.07
N ALA A 36 -6.26 -4.28 -4.96
CA ALA A 36 -5.13 -3.46 -4.56
C ALA A 36 -5.37 -1.98 -4.86
N ILE A 37 -4.90 -1.12 -3.96
CA ILE A 37 -4.82 0.33 -4.20
C ILE A 37 -3.36 0.72 -4.26
N THR A 38 -3.00 1.49 -5.29
CA THR A 38 -1.65 2.00 -5.49
C THR A 38 -1.63 3.53 -5.55
N PHE A 39 -0.64 4.14 -4.89
CA PHE A 39 -0.40 5.58 -4.96
C PHE A 39 1.01 5.86 -5.47
N TRP A 40 1.17 6.97 -6.19
CA TRP A 40 2.45 7.43 -6.68
C TRP A 40 2.56 8.96 -6.60
N HIS A 41 3.63 9.44 -5.98
CA HIS A 41 3.99 10.85 -5.89
C HIS A 41 5.13 11.14 -6.87
N LYS A 42 4.80 11.67 -8.05
CA LYS A 42 5.74 11.85 -9.18
C LYS A 42 7.01 12.64 -8.82
N GLU A 43 6.88 13.79 -8.17
CA GLU A 43 8.01 14.68 -7.89
C GLU A 43 9.01 14.09 -6.90
N ARG A 44 8.51 13.34 -5.92
CA ARG A 44 9.31 12.73 -4.86
C ARG A 44 9.65 11.27 -5.12
N ARG A 45 9.09 10.70 -6.19
CA ARG A 45 9.28 9.31 -6.63
C ARG A 45 8.99 8.28 -5.53
N LEU A 46 8.00 8.58 -4.71
CA LEU A 46 7.54 7.73 -3.62
C LEU A 46 6.18 7.14 -3.98
N GLY A 47 5.95 5.88 -3.65
CA GLY A 47 4.66 5.25 -3.84
C GLY A 47 4.39 4.14 -2.85
N GLY A 48 3.19 3.58 -2.94
CA GLY A 48 2.83 2.42 -2.13
C GLY A 48 1.72 1.61 -2.76
N MET A 49 1.55 0.41 -2.24
CA MET A 49 0.53 -0.55 -2.63
C MET A 49 -0.05 -1.19 -1.36
N CYS A 50 -1.37 -1.27 -1.24
CA CYS A 50 -2.00 -2.19 -0.30
C CYS A 50 -2.80 -3.25 -1.06
N HIS A 51 -2.89 -4.45 -0.51
CA HIS A 51 -3.65 -5.57 -1.07
C HIS A 51 -4.65 -6.05 -0.01
N PHE A 52 -5.88 -5.53 -0.05
CA PHE A 52 -6.91 -5.90 0.92
C PHE A 52 -7.88 -6.94 0.33
N MET A 53 -8.51 -7.69 1.22
CA MET A 53 -9.38 -8.81 0.86
C MET A 53 -10.85 -8.51 1.13
N LEU A 54 -11.14 -7.60 2.06
CA LEU A 54 -12.48 -7.33 2.57
C LEU A 54 -12.75 -5.82 2.60
N PRO A 55 -14.01 -5.37 2.40
CA PRO A 55 -14.33 -3.95 2.34
C PRO A 55 -14.25 -3.27 3.71
N GLU A 56 -14.86 -3.84 4.74
CA GLU A 56 -15.00 -3.23 6.05
C GLU A 56 -14.97 -4.28 7.17
N ARG A 57 -14.64 -3.85 8.39
CA ARG A 57 -14.78 -4.64 9.61
C ARG A 57 -15.48 -3.83 10.69
N ALA A 58 -16.21 -4.52 11.56
CA ALA A 58 -16.55 -3.95 12.85
C ALA A 58 -15.26 -3.67 13.63
N ARG A 59 -15.05 -2.42 14.00
CA ARG A 59 -13.84 -1.96 14.70
C ARG A 59 -14.25 -1.52 16.10
N LEU A 60 -13.62 -2.09 17.12
CA LEU A 60 -13.73 -1.59 18.49
C LEU A 60 -12.79 -0.41 18.68
N ASP A 61 -13.17 0.52 19.55
CA ASP A 61 -12.31 1.65 19.90
C ASP A 61 -10.95 1.15 20.41
N GLY A 62 -9.88 1.73 19.89
CA GLY A 62 -8.50 1.37 20.25
C GLY A 62 -7.92 0.14 19.55
N SER A 63 -8.66 -0.56 18.67
CA SER A 63 -8.08 -1.71 17.94
C SER A 63 -7.05 -1.29 16.89
N ASP A 64 -5.96 -2.05 16.76
CA ASP A 64 -4.94 -1.85 15.72
C ASP A 64 -5.49 -1.98 14.31
N LEU A 65 -4.95 -1.18 13.39
CA LEU A 65 -5.32 -1.22 11.97
C LEU A 65 -4.92 -2.56 11.33
N ASN A 66 -5.83 -3.15 10.55
CA ASN A 66 -5.61 -4.42 9.86
C ASN A 66 -5.72 -4.25 8.33
N PRO A 67 -4.60 -4.35 7.59
CA PRO A 67 -4.55 -4.14 6.14
C PRO A 67 -5.35 -5.16 5.31
N ARG A 68 -5.94 -6.19 5.92
CA ARG A 68 -6.91 -7.07 5.25
C ARG A 68 -8.22 -6.36 4.87
N TYR A 69 -8.53 -5.24 5.52
CA TYR A 69 -9.77 -4.48 5.32
C TYR A 69 -9.49 -3.14 4.64
N ALA A 70 -10.33 -2.74 3.68
CA ALA A 70 -10.06 -1.60 2.79
C ALA A 70 -9.85 -0.28 3.56
N GLY A 71 -10.74 0.04 4.51
CA GLY A 71 -10.66 1.28 5.29
C GLY A 71 -9.35 1.39 6.06
N ASP A 72 -8.98 0.33 6.77
CA ASP A 72 -7.75 0.24 7.54
C ASP A 72 -6.50 0.28 6.66
N ALA A 73 -6.50 -0.45 5.55
CA ALA A 73 -5.39 -0.48 4.60
C ALA A 73 -5.13 0.90 4.01
N LEU A 74 -6.20 1.63 3.65
CA LEU A 74 -6.12 2.99 3.15
C LEU A 74 -5.59 3.94 4.23
N GLU A 75 -6.06 3.81 5.47
CA GLU A 75 -5.58 4.63 6.57
C GLU A 75 -4.08 4.40 6.84
N LEU A 76 -3.63 3.14 6.86
CA LEU A 76 -2.21 2.77 6.98
C LEU A 76 -1.37 3.41 5.87
N MET A 77 -1.85 3.34 4.63
CA MET A 77 -1.18 3.95 3.49
C MET A 77 -1.10 5.48 3.60
N VAL A 78 -2.16 6.16 4.03
CA VAL A 78 -2.15 7.62 4.27
C VAL A 78 -1.21 7.99 5.40
N ARG A 79 -1.18 7.21 6.50
CA ARG A 79 -0.22 7.40 7.60
C ARG A 79 1.22 7.26 7.10
N ALA A 80 1.52 6.23 6.30
CA ALA A 80 2.83 6.01 5.70
C ALA A 80 3.24 7.14 4.75
N ALA A 81 2.31 7.66 3.95
CA ALA A 81 2.54 8.82 3.10
C ALA A 81 2.90 10.07 3.92
N LYS A 82 2.12 10.36 4.98
CA LYS A 82 2.34 11.50 5.87
C LYS A 82 3.68 11.43 6.59
N GLN A 83 4.06 10.25 7.09
CA GLN A 83 5.37 10.02 7.73
C GLN A 83 6.53 10.33 6.77
N ARG A 84 6.36 10.04 5.49
CA ARG A 84 7.33 10.41 4.44
C ARG A 84 7.19 11.86 3.97
N ARG A 85 6.37 12.69 4.62
CA ARG A 85 6.08 14.10 4.27
C ARG A 85 5.42 14.26 2.90
N THR A 86 4.61 13.28 2.50
CA THR A 86 3.73 13.36 1.33
C THR A 86 2.28 13.36 1.80
N ALA A 87 1.42 14.15 1.17
CA ALA A 87 0.00 14.17 1.48
C ALA A 87 -0.81 14.09 0.19
N PRO A 88 -1.89 13.29 0.13
CA PRO A 88 -2.82 13.35 -0.99
C PRO A 88 -3.36 14.77 -1.12
N ARG A 89 -3.24 15.35 -2.31
CA ARG A 89 -3.88 16.63 -2.64
C ARG A 89 -5.03 16.32 -3.58
N ILE A 90 -6.25 16.66 -3.16
CA ILE A 90 -7.38 16.72 -4.09
C ILE A 90 -7.18 18.00 -4.89
N MET A 91 -6.96 17.85 -6.20
CA MET A 91 -6.82 18.97 -7.13
C MET A 91 -8.18 19.33 -7.71
#